data_AF-A0A661YEK7-F1
#
_entry.id   AF-A0A661YEK7-F1
#
_cell.length_a   1.000
_cell.length_b   1.000
_cell.length_c   1.000
_cell.angle_alpha   90.00
_cell.angle_beta   90.00
_cell.angle_gamma   90.00
#
_symmetry.space_group_name_H-M   'P 1'
#
loop_
_entity.id
_entity.type
_entity.pdbx_description
1 polymer ?
#
loop_
_entity_poly.entity_id
_entity_poly.type
_entity_poly.pdbx_seq_one_letter_code
_entity_poly.pdbx_strand_id
1 'polypeptide(L)'
;MINEGSEIRRRLIDSVISQFDKIYLDDLINYNKALQQRNSLLKQFYERNFFDPSMLDIWDEQLSKLGNEIFRKREVFIERFIPIFQKYFDFISEGKEKVSIEYESHLHNSSSAELLTATLNKDRMVKYTTAGIHKDDLKFSIFDYPVKKFGSQGQQKSFVIAIKLAQFEYTKEEKGYKPILLFDDIFDKLDDHRVQQLIKLVSENNFGQVFITDTQRSRIENVFKIIDIDHLIFNVSDGMLSDPEQ
;
A
#
# COMPACT_ATOMS: atom_id res chain seq x y z
N MET A 1 0.08 7.95 -2.97
CA MET A 1 0.92 6.75 -2.79
C MET A 1 2.37 6.89 -3.30
N ILE A 2 2.60 7.07 -4.62
CA ILE A 2 3.97 7.16 -5.19
C ILE A 2 4.72 8.40 -4.71
N ASN A 3 4.04 9.55 -4.68
CA ASN A 3 4.65 10.83 -4.32
C ASN A 3 4.79 11.04 -2.80
N GLU A 4 4.20 10.15 -2.00
CA GLU A 4 4.07 10.28 -0.56
C GLU A 4 5.18 9.55 0.21
N GLY A 5 5.19 9.72 1.53
CA GLY A 5 6.16 9.07 2.41
C GLY A 5 5.93 7.56 2.58
N SER A 6 6.93 6.90 3.17
CA SER A 6 6.91 5.46 3.48
C SER A 6 5.74 5.04 4.37
N GLU A 7 5.19 5.97 5.15
CA GLU A 7 4.00 5.74 5.98
C GLU A 7 2.79 5.28 5.17
N ILE A 8 2.48 5.90 4.03
CA ILE A 8 1.32 5.49 3.23
C ILE A 8 1.56 4.14 2.56
N ARG A 9 2.81 3.83 2.21
CA ARG A 9 3.17 2.51 1.64
C ARG A 9 3.08 1.40 2.70
N ARG A 10 3.54 1.65 3.93
CA ARG A 10 3.31 0.73 5.06
C ARG A 10 1.83 0.55 5.35
N ARG A 11 1.06 1.64 5.35
CA ARG A 11 -0.39 1.60 5.59
C ARG A 11 -1.13 0.75 4.57
N LEU A 12 -0.67 0.68 3.31
CA LEU A 12 -1.21 -0.27 2.34
C LEU A 12 -1.06 -1.70 2.86
N ILE A 13 0.17 -2.11 3.18
CA ILE A 13 0.45 -3.47 3.66
C ILE A 13 -0.37 -3.76 4.91
N ASP A 14 -0.26 -2.89 5.91
CA ASP A 14 -0.90 -3.05 7.21
C ASP A 14 -2.43 -3.14 7.07
N SER A 15 -3.02 -2.31 6.21
CA SER A 15 -4.47 -2.31 5.97
C SER A 15 -4.96 -3.57 5.26
N VAL A 16 -4.16 -4.17 4.39
CA VAL A 16 -4.56 -5.41 3.71
C VAL A 16 -4.45 -6.59 4.67
N ILE A 17 -3.30 -6.77 5.32
CA ILE A 17 -3.09 -7.90 6.25
C ILE A 17 -4.11 -7.85 7.41
N SER A 18 -4.33 -6.67 7.99
CA SER A 18 -5.25 -6.50 9.13
C SER A 18 -6.71 -6.82 8.82
N GLN A 19 -7.12 -6.88 7.54
CA GLN A 19 -8.49 -7.26 7.18
C GLN A 19 -8.76 -8.76 7.34
N PHE A 20 -7.71 -9.58 7.36
CA PHE A 20 -7.82 -11.04 7.38
C PHE A 20 -7.09 -11.67 8.57
N ASP A 21 -6.13 -10.95 9.17
CA ASP A 21 -5.35 -11.42 10.29
C ASP A 21 -5.58 -10.52 11.53
N LYS A 22 -6.48 -10.99 12.40
CA LYS A 22 -6.79 -10.29 13.66
C LYS A 22 -5.58 -10.23 14.59
N ILE A 23 -4.76 -11.30 14.61
CA ILE A 23 -3.57 -11.36 15.46
C ILE A 23 -2.57 -10.30 14.99
N TYR A 24 -2.36 -10.18 13.68
CA TYR A 24 -1.53 -9.13 13.11
C TYR A 24 -2.01 -7.72 13.47
N LEU A 25 -3.33 -7.48 13.41
CA LEU A 25 -3.89 -6.18 13.81
C LEU A 25 -3.64 -5.88 15.29
N ASP A 26 -3.88 -6.86 16.17
CA ASP A 26 -3.62 -6.72 17.61
C ASP A 26 -2.13 -6.50 17.89
N ASP A 27 -1.24 -7.23 17.20
CA ASP A 27 0.22 -7.07 17.28
C ASP A 27 0.66 -5.68 16.83
N LEU A 28 0.11 -5.18 15.71
CA LEU A 28 0.41 -3.85 15.17
C LEU A 28 -0.06 -2.73 16.12
N ILE A 29 -1.25 -2.88 16.72
CA ILE A 29 -1.76 -1.93 17.72
C ILE A 29 -0.84 -1.91 18.94
N ASN A 30 -0.45 -3.08 19.45
CA ASN A 30 0.41 -3.19 20.62
C ASN A 30 1.83 -2.70 20.34
N TYR A 31 2.37 -2.96 19.14
CA TYR A 31 3.67 -2.46 18.70
C TYR A 31 3.68 -0.93 18.69
N ASN A 32 2.64 -0.30 18.12
CA ASN A 32 2.53 1.16 18.09
C ASN A 32 2.39 1.77 19.49
N LYS A 33 1.69 1.11 20.42
CA LYS A 33 1.63 1.54 21.82
C LYS A 33 3.00 1.45 22.49
N ALA A 34 3.70 0.33 22.37
CA ALA A 34 5.05 0.16 22.93
C ALA A 34 6.03 1.20 22.36
N LEU A 35 5.94 1.48 21.05
CA LEU A 35 6.74 2.49 20.37
C LEU A 35 6.49 3.89 20.93
N GLN A 36 5.22 4.25 21.14
CA GLN A 36 4.85 5.53 21.74
C GLN A 36 5.39 5.65 23.17
N GLN A 37 5.28 4.60 24.00
CA GLN A 37 5.79 4.59 25.36
C GLN A 37 7.32 4.74 25.39
N ARG A 38 8.04 3.98 24.55
CA ARG A 38 9.49 4.11 24.39
C ARG A 38 9.91 5.52 23.98
N ASN A 39 9.25 6.11 22.99
CA ASN A 39 9.54 7.47 22.54
C ASN A 39 9.25 8.52 23.62
N SER A 40 8.21 8.31 24.43
CA SER A 40 7.90 9.17 25.58
C SER A 40 9.03 9.13 26.62
N LEU A 41 9.55 7.94 26.93
CA LEU A 41 10.69 7.78 27.85
C LEU A 41 11.96 8.44 27.30
N LEU A 42 12.27 8.26 26.02
CA LEU A 42 13.42 8.93 25.38
C LEU A 42 13.33 10.46 25.48
N LYS A 43 12.13 11.01 25.28
CA LYS A 43 11.88 12.45 25.45
C LYS A 43 12.02 12.89 26.90
N GLN A 44 11.49 12.12 27.85
CA GLN A 44 11.59 12.40 29.29
C GLN A 44 13.05 12.38 29.77
N PHE A 45 13.86 11.43 29.31
CA PHE A 45 15.29 11.36 29.61
C PHE A 45 16.03 12.61 29.17
N TYR A 46 15.73 13.08 27.95
CA TYR A 46 16.30 14.31 27.43
C TYR A 46 15.89 15.52 28.26
N GLU A 47 14.60 15.68 28.57
CA GLU A 47 14.08 16.83 29.33
C GLU A 47 14.59 16.90 30.77
N ARG A 48 14.81 15.74 31.40
CA ARG A 48 15.27 15.65 32.79
C ARG A 48 16.80 15.53 32.92
N ASN A 49 17.54 15.56 31.82
CA ASN A 49 18.99 15.32 31.78
C ASN A 49 19.41 14.04 32.55
N PHE A 50 18.62 12.98 32.42
CA PHE A 50 18.82 11.71 33.10
C PHE A 50 18.62 10.56 32.12
N PHE A 51 19.30 9.43 32.34
CA PHE A 51 19.16 8.26 31.49
C PHE A 51 19.21 6.99 32.33
N ASP A 52 18.17 6.16 32.21
CA ASP A 52 18.09 4.84 32.81
C ASP A 52 17.71 3.82 31.73
N PRO A 53 18.67 3.01 31.24
CA PRO A 53 18.40 1.97 30.26
C PRO A 53 17.32 0.98 30.71
N SER A 54 17.25 0.67 32.00
CA SER A 54 16.36 -0.38 32.52
C SER A 54 14.87 -0.06 32.33
N MET A 55 14.52 1.23 32.23
CA MET A 55 13.14 1.64 31.94
C MET A 55 12.74 1.38 30.48
N LEU A 56 13.71 1.15 29.58
CA LEU A 56 13.44 0.81 28.18
C LEU A 56 13.27 -0.70 27.97
N ASP A 57 13.86 -1.55 28.83
CA ASP A 57 13.94 -3.01 28.63
C ASP A 57 12.60 -3.67 28.30
N ILE A 58 11.54 -3.33 29.05
CA ILE A 58 10.19 -3.89 28.85
C ILE A 58 9.65 -3.53 27.46
N TRP A 59 9.87 -2.28 27.03
CA TRP A 59 9.40 -1.81 25.73
C TRP A 59 10.26 -2.34 24.59
N ASP A 60 11.57 -2.50 24.81
CA ASP A 60 12.49 -3.08 23.85
C ASP A 60 12.17 -4.57 23.60
N GLU A 61 11.84 -5.33 24.65
CA GLU A 61 11.37 -6.71 24.54
C GLU A 61 10.04 -6.79 23.75
N GLN A 62 9.07 -5.93 24.08
CA GLN A 62 7.78 -5.89 23.37
C GLN A 62 7.94 -5.49 21.90
N LEU A 63 8.71 -4.45 21.61
CA LEU A 63 9.00 -4.01 20.24
C LEU A 63 9.72 -5.09 19.45
N SER A 64 10.67 -5.78 20.07
CA SER A 64 11.40 -6.87 19.42
C SER A 64 10.47 -8.02 19.06
N LYS A 65 9.70 -8.51 20.03
CA LYS A 65 8.77 -9.63 19.83
C LYS A 65 7.72 -9.31 18.76
N LEU A 66 7.00 -8.19 18.93
CA LEU A 66 5.91 -7.80 18.02
C LEU A 66 6.45 -7.40 16.64
N GLY A 67 7.59 -6.71 16.61
CA GLY A 67 8.24 -6.28 15.37
C GLY A 67 8.65 -7.46 14.49
N ASN A 68 9.19 -8.53 15.07
CA ASN A 68 9.57 -9.74 14.33
C ASN A 68 8.35 -10.46 13.74
N GLU A 69 7.25 -10.58 14.49
CA GLU A 69 6.02 -11.21 13.98
C GLU A 69 5.38 -10.41 12.85
N ILE A 70 5.29 -9.09 13.00
CA ILE A 70 4.79 -8.17 11.96
C ILE A 70 5.67 -8.27 10.72
N PHE A 71 6.99 -8.23 10.88
CA PHE A 71 7.95 -8.33 9.78
C PHE A 71 7.76 -9.63 8.98
N ARG A 72 7.70 -10.78 9.67
CA ARG A 72 7.47 -12.09 9.03
C ARG A 72 6.16 -12.12 8.23
N LYS A 73 5.08 -11.59 8.79
CA LYS A 73 3.78 -11.50 8.11
C LYS A 73 3.83 -10.59 6.89
N ARG A 74 4.57 -9.48 6.95
CA ARG A 74 4.80 -8.60 5.82
C ARG A 74 5.62 -9.28 4.72
N GLU A 75 6.66 -10.06 5.04
CA GLU A 75 7.42 -10.82 4.04
C GLU A 75 6.53 -11.80 3.27
N VAL A 76 5.73 -12.61 3.98
CA VAL A 76 4.77 -13.55 3.36
C VAL A 76 3.75 -12.83 2.48
N PHE A 77 3.25 -11.67 2.94
CA PHE A 77 2.35 -10.84 2.14
C PHE A 77 3.02 -10.36 0.85
N ILE A 78 4.22 -9.80 0.95
CA ILE A 78 4.95 -9.23 -0.20
C ILE A 78 5.31 -10.30 -1.23
N GLU A 79 5.74 -11.48 -0.78
CA GLU A 79 6.05 -12.62 -1.65
C GLU A 79 4.85 -13.02 -2.54
N ARG A 80 3.63 -12.98 -1.98
CA ARG A 80 2.40 -13.27 -2.72
C ARG A 80 1.87 -12.07 -3.51
N PHE A 81 2.03 -10.86 -2.98
CA PHE A 81 1.49 -9.64 -3.57
C PHE A 81 2.23 -9.22 -4.84
N ILE A 82 3.57 -9.34 -4.86
CA ILE A 82 4.39 -8.89 -6.01
C ILE A 82 3.99 -9.59 -7.32
N PRO A 83 3.87 -10.94 -7.39
CA PRO A 83 3.46 -11.60 -8.63
C PRO A 83 2.10 -11.15 -9.15
N ILE A 84 1.13 -10.91 -8.26
CA ILE A 84 -0.20 -10.41 -8.61
C ILE A 84 -0.09 -8.99 -9.17
N PHE A 85 0.69 -8.12 -8.52
CA PHE A 85 0.98 -6.78 -9.01
C PHE A 85 1.61 -6.79 -10.41
N GLN A 86 2.62 -7.63 -10.63
CA GLN A 86 3.30 -7.74 -11.93
C GLN A 86 2.31 -8.15 -13.03
N LYS A 87 1.48 -9.16 -12.77
CA LYS A 87 0.44 -9.60 -13.71
C LYS A 87 -0.45 -8.44 -14.18
N TYR A 88 -0.95 -7.63 -13.24
CA TYR A 88 -1.83 -6.51 -13.59
C TYR A 88 -1.09 -5.36 -14.28
N PHE A 89 0.13 -5.05 -13.85
CA PHE A 89 0.91 -3.99 -14.48
C PHE A 89 1.34 -4.36 -15.91
N ASP A 90 1.78 -5.60 -16.13
CA ASP A 90 2.13 -6.13 -17.44
C ASP A 90 0.93 -6.12 -18.38
N PHE A 91 -0.27 -6.43 -17.88
CA PHE A 91 -1.49 -6.33 -18.68
C PHE A 91 -1.78 -4.89 -19.11
N ILE A 92 -1.73 -3.93 -18.18
CA ILE A 92 -2.00 -2.51 -18.47
C ILE A 92 -0.96 -1.91 -19.43
N SER A 93 0.31 -2.30 -19.29
CA SER A 93 1.43 -1.79 -20.08
C SER A 93 1.76 -2.63 -21.33
N GLU A 94 1.03 -3.73 -21.56
CA GLU A 94 1.35 -4.77 -22.56
C GLU A 94 2.79 -5.30 -22.47
N GLY A 95 3.35 -5.37 -21.25
CA GLY A 95 4.72 -5.81 -21.01
C GLY A 95 5.80 -4.90 -21.60
N LYS A 96 5.45 -3.68 -22.05
CA LYS A 96 6.41 -2.70 -22.59
C LYS A 96 7.24 -2.03 -21.50
N GLU A 97 6.81 -2.13 -20.24
CA GLU A 97 7.38 -1.42 -19.11
C GLU A 97 7.76 -2.39 -18.01
N LYS A 98 9.01 -2.31 -17.55
CA LYS A 98 9.50 -3.14 -16.44
C LYS A 98 9.38 -2.38 -15.14
N VAL A 99 8.66 -2.94 -14.17
CA VAL A 99 8.49 -2.36 -12.84
C VAL A 99 8.89 -3.34 -11.75
N SER A 100 9.20 -2.82 -10.56
CA SER A 100 9.41 -3.64 -9.38
C SER A 100 8.95 -2.95 -8.10
N ILE A 101 8.62 -3.78 -7.12
CA ILE A 101 8.36 -3.40 -5.74
C ILE A 101 9.37 -4.18 -4.89
N GLU A 102 10.16 -3.46 -4.09
CA GLU A 102 11.11 -4.06 -3.15
C GLU A 102 10.71 -3.65 -1.73
N TYR A 103 10.60 -4.63 -0.84
CA TYR A 103 10.35 -4.37 0.57
C TYR A 103 11.68 -4.16 1.30
N GLU A 104 11.81 -2.98 1.90
CA GLU A 104 13.00 -2.62 2.68
C GLU A 104 12.67 -2.60 4.17
N SER A 105 13.37 -3.45 4.91
CA SER A 105 13.37 -3.45 6.36
C SER A 105 14.78 -3.57 6.92
N HIS A 106 15.03 -2.90 8.03
CA HIS A 106 16.26 -3.11 8.80
C HIS A 106 16.35 -4.55 9.33
N LEU A 107 15.21 -5.25 9.46
CA LEU A 107 15.13 -6.60 10.01
C LEU A 107 15.62 -7.70 9.05
N HIS A 108 15.86 -7.39 7.76
CA HIS A 108 16.47 -8.37 6.85
C HIS A 108 17.91 -8.71 7.24
N ASN A 109 18.63 -7.77 7.87
CA ASN A 109 20.07 -7.89 8.12
C ASN A 109 20.42 -8.03 9.61
N SER A 110 19.46 -7.84 10.50
CA SER A 110 19.70 -7.81 11.95
C SER A 110 18.41 -8.11 12.71
N SER A 111 18.53 -8.71 13.89
CA SER A 111 17.37 -8.89 14.76
C SER A 111 16.88 -7.55 15.33
N SER A 112 15.61 -7.48 15.70
CA SER A 112 15.07 -6.25 16.29
C SER A 112 15.78 -5.84 17.60
N ALA A 113 16.22 -6.80 18.41
CA ALA A 113 16.95 -6.52 19.65
C ALA A 113 18.34 -5.91 19.38
N GLU A 114 19.07 -6.44 18.41
CA GLU A 114 20.36 -5.89 17.99
C GLU A 114 20.20 -4.46 17.45
N LEU A 115 19.17 -4.22 16.64
CA LEU A 115 18.89 -2.89 16.09
C LEU A 115 18.60 -1.87 17.20
N LEU A 116 17.71 -2.20 18.15
CA LEU A 116 17.35 -1.30 19.25
C LEU A 116 18.58 -0.96 20.12
N THR A 117 19.46 -1.93 20.36
CA THR A 117 20.72 -1.73 21.08
C THR A 117 21.66 -0.83 20.29
N ALA A 118 21.85 -1.12 19.00
CA ALA A 118 22.77 -0.37 18.14
C ALA A 118 22.33 1.08 17.91
N THR A 119 21.02 1.35 17.84
CA THR A 119 20.48 2.70 17.60
C THR A 119 20.24 3.51 18.87
N LEU A 120 20.40 2.93 20.07
CA LEU A 120 20.06 3.58 21.34
C LEU A 120 20.66 4.98 21.52
N ASN A 121 21.94 5.17 21.20
CA ASN A 121 22.59 6.49 21.31
C ASN A 121 21.98 7.51 20.34
N LYS A 122 21.68 7.09 19.11
CA LYS A 122 21.02 7.93 18.11
C LYS A 122 19.60 8.27 18.55
N ASP A 123 18.85 7.29 19.03
CA ASP A 123 17.48 7.42 19.50
C ASP A 123 17.39 8.42 20.67
N ARG A 124 18.35 8.40 21.60
CA ARG A 124 18.46 9.38 22.69
C ARG A 124 18.68 10.81 22.18
N MET A 125 19.50 10.99 21.15
CA MET A 125 19.77 12.32 20.58
C MET A 125 18.54 12.87 19.85
N VAL A 126 17.86 12.04 19.06
CA VAL A 126 16.71 12.48 18.23
C VAL A 126 15.37 12.37 18.96
N LYS A 127 15.33 11.72 20.12
CA LYS A 127 14.17 11.57 21.02
C LYS A 127 13.03 10.72 20.44
N TYR A 128 13.36 9.83 19.52
CA TYR A 128 12.45 8.84 18.96
C TYR A 128 13.22 7.62 18.47
N THR A 129 12.55 6.49 18.38
CA THR A 129 13.10 5.22 17.91
C THR A 129 13.40 5.28 16.42
N THR A 130 14.64 5.01 16.02
CA THR A 130 15.10 5.18 14.63
C THR A 130 15.18 3.90 13.82
N ALA A 131 14.90 2.73 14.41
CA ALA A 131 14.88 1.44 13.73
C ALA A 131 13.69 0.55 14.16
N GLY A 132 13.28 -0.37 13.28
CA GLY A 132 12.15 -1.28 13.46
C GLY A 132 11.09 -1.14 12.38
N ILE A 133 10.02 -1.95 12.44
CA ILE A 133 9.03 -2.07 11.35
C ILE A 133 8.27 -0.78 11.01
N HIS A 134 8.28 0.21 11.91
CA HIS A 134 7.70 1.53 11.67
C HIS A 134 8.57 2.41 10.77
N LYS A 135 9.78 1.95 10.41
CA LYS A 135 10.69 2.60 9.46
C LYS A 135 10.78 1.89 8.12
N ASP A 136 10.18 0.70 7.98
CA ASP A 136 10.18 -0.05 6.72
C ASP A 136 9.59 0.74 5.56
N ASP A 137 9.93 0.36 4.35
CA ASP A 137 9.44 1.00 3.13
C ASP A 137 9.18 0.00 2.01
N LEU A 138 8.38 0.43 1.02
CA LEU A 138 8.30 -0.20 -0.28
C LEU A 138 8.96 0.71 -1.31
N LYS A 139 10.05 0.26 -1.91
CA LYS A 139 10.69 0.93 -3.04
C LYS A 139 9.99 0.55 -4.33
N PHE A 140 9.59 1.58 -5.08
CA PHE A 140 8.93 1.42 -6.36
C PHE A 140 9.85 1.86 -7.48
N SER A 141 10.14 0.96 -8.42
CA SER A 141 11.06 1.21 -9.52
C SER A 141 10.42 0.91 -10.88
N ILE A 142 10.86 1.65 -11.91
CA ILE A 142 10.52 1.50 -13.32
C ILE A 142 11.82 1.59 -14.11
N PHE A 143 12.13 0.56 -14.91
CA PHE A 143 13.44 0.39 -15.55
C PHE A 143 14.61 0.60 -14.57
N ASP A 144 14.51 0.04 -13.37
CA ASP A 144 15.48 0.15 -12.26
C ASP A 144 15.64 1.56 -11.64
N TYR A 145 14.87 2.54 -12.10
CA TYR A 145 14.87 3.90 -11.55
C TYR A 145 13.64 4.16 -10.67
N PRO A 146 13.74 5.03 -9.64
CA PRO A 146 12.60 5.36 -8.78
C PRO A 146 11.40 5.92 -9.58
N VAL A 147 10.24 5.25 -9.47
CA VAL A 147 9.01 5.61 -10.20
C VAL A 147 8.61 7.07 -9.96
N LYS A 148 8.77 7.55 -8.72
CA LYS A 148 8.47 8.93 -8.33
C LYS A 148 9.21 9.98 -9.17
N LYS A 149 10.44 9.68 -9.59
CA LYS A 149 11.31 10.64 -10.30
C LYS A 149 11.33 10.43 -11.81
N PHE A 150 11.23 9.17 -12.25
CA PHE A 150 11.49 8.80 -13.65
C PHE A 150 10.26 8.29 -14.39
N GLY A 151 9.19 7.91 -13.68
CA GLY A 151 7.94 7.50 -14.31
C GLY A 151 7.16 8.69 -14.86
N SER A 152 6.68 8.60 -16.09
CA SER A 152 5.70 9.53 -16.65
C SER A 152 4.40 9.52 -15.83
N GLN A 153 3.55 10.52 -16.01
CA GLN A 153 2.29 10.58 -15.26
C GLN A 153 1.39 9.34 -15.51
N GLY A 154 1.30 8.87 -16.76
CA GLY A 154 0.56 7.66 -17.12
C GLY A 154 1.18 6.39 -16.52
N GLN A 155 2.52 6.29 -16.45
CA GLN A 155 3.22 5.20 -15.79
C GLN A 155 2.96 5.17 -14.28
N GLN A 156 3.05 6.33 -13.63
CA GLN A 156 2.74 6.44 -12.20
C GLN A 156 1.28 6.07 -11.90
N LYS A 157 0.33 6.54 -12.72
CA LYS A 157 -1.09 6.20 -12.57
C LYS A 157 -1.32 4.70 -12.76
N SER A 158 -0.74 4.10 -13.81
CA SER A 158 -0.81 2.65 -14.07
C SER A 158 -0.26 1.82 -12.92
N PHE A 159 0.84 2.26 -12.31
CA PHE A 159 1.45 1.59 -11.17
C PHE A 159 0.51 1.58 -9.95
N VAL A 160 -0.13 2.72 -9.65
CA VAL A 160 -1.12 2.78 -8.56
C VAL A 160 -2.35 1.91 -8.86
N ILE A 161 -2.83 1.91 -10.10
CA ILE A 161 -3.96 1.08 -10.53
C ILE A 161 -3.61 -0.41 -10.38
N ALA A 162 -2.43 -0.83 -10.82
CA ALA A 162 -1.96 -2.21 -10.68
C ALA A 162 -1.86 -2.64 -9.20
N ILE A 163 -1.41 -1.74 -8.30
CA ILE A 163 -1.44 -2.00 -6.86
C ILE A 163 -2.86 -2.25 -6.35
N LYS A 164 -3.84 -1.45 -6.80
CA LYS A 164 -5.25 -1.61 -6.40
C LYS A 164 -5.88 -2.88 -6.93
N LEU A 165 -5.57 -3.24 -8.16
CA LEU A 165 -5.99 -4.52 -8.74
C LEU A 165 -5.35 -5.71 -8.03
N ALA A 166 -4.06 -5.60 -7.66
CA ALA A 166 -3.40 -6.63 -6.86
C ALA A 166 -4.01 -6.76 -5.46
N GLN A 167 -4.36 -5.64 -4.83
CA GLN A 167 -5.09 -5.63 -3.57
C GLN A 167 -6.46 -6.31 -3.70
N PHE A 168 -7.18 -6.06 -4.80
CA PHE A 168 -8.46 -6.71 -5.11
C PHE A 168 -8.31 -8.23 -5.22
N GLU A 169 -7.36 -8.70 -6.04
CA GLU A 169 -7.18 -10.13 -6.29
C GLU A 169 -6.69 -10.86 -5.04
N TYR A 170 -5.73 -10.27 -4.31
CA TYR A 170 -5.30 -10.80 -3.02
C TYR A 170 -6.47 -10.94 -2.04
N THR A 171 -7.32 -9.91 -1.93
CA THR A 171 -8.51 -9.94 -1.07
C THR A 171 -9.50 -11.01 -1.49
N LYS A 172 -9.70 -11.18 -2.79
CA LYS A 172 -10.58 -12.21 -3.36
C LYS A 172 -10.07 -13.61 -3.06
N GLU A 173 -8.76 -13.85 -3.19
CA GLU A 173 -8.13 -15.12 -2.83
C GLU A 173 -8.30 -15.44 -1.34
N GLU A 174 -8.06 -14.47 -0.45
CA GLU A 174 -8.17 -14.67 1.00
C GLU A 174 -9.62 -14.88 1.46
N LYS A 175 -10.60 -14.18 0.87
CA LYS A 175 -12.01 -14.26 1.29
C LYS A 175 -12.83 -15.32 0.57
N GLY A 176 -12.39 -15.76 -0.61
CA GLY A 176 -13.17 -16.65 -1.47
C GLY A 176 -14.37 -16.00 -2.17
N TYR A 177 -14.49 -14.67 -2.12
CA TYR A 177 -15.52 -13.93 -2.85
C TYR A 177 -14.98 -12.60 -3.41
N LYS A 178 -15.62 -12.08 -4.46
CA LYS A 178 -15.19 -10.87 -5.16
C LYS A 178 -15.57 -9.61 -4.37
N PRO A 179 -14.63 -8.74 -3.96
CA PRO A 179 -14.98 -7.46 -3.35
C PRO A 179 -15.56 -6.49 -4.38
N ILE A 180 -16.15 -5.38 -3.91
CA ILE A 180 -16.55 -4.27 -4.79
C ILE A 180 -15.30 -3.47 -5.14
N LEU A 181 -15.11 -3.14 -6.42
CA LEU A 181 -14.01 -2.32 -6.88
C LEU A 181 -14.50 -0.88 -7.11
N LEU A 182 -13.85 0.08 -6.46
CA LEU A 182 -14.14 1.50 -6.62
C LEU A 182 -12.95 2.18 -7.29
N PHE A 183 -13.22 2.80 -8.44
CA PHE A 183 -12.23 3.51 -9.22
C PHE A 183 -12.61 4.97 -9.31
N ASP A 184 -11.84 5.81 -8.61
CA ASP A 184 -12.06 7.25 -8.58
C ASP A 184 -11.09 7.97 -9.52
N ASP A 185 -11.64 8.65 -10.54
CA ASP A 185 -10.91 9.44 -11.53
C ASP A 185 -9.70 8.69 -12.14
N ILE A 186 -9.90 7.42 -12.50
CA ILE A 186 -8.78 6.53 -12.87
C ILE A 186 -8.23 6.77 -14.27
N PHE A 187 -9.01 7.33 -15.18
CA PHE A 187 -8.60 7.54 -16.57
C PHE A 187 -7.84 8.84 -16.78
N ASP A 188 -7.83 9.75 -15.80
CA ASP A 188 -6.98 10.93 -15.87
C ASP A 188 -5.50 10.53 -16.04
N LYS A 189 -4.82 11.20 -16.98
CA LYS A 189 -3.41 10.98 -17.36
C LYS A 189 -3.07 9.62 -17.96
N LEU A 190 -4.05 8.72 -18.15
CA LEU A 190 -3.86 7.53 -18.96
C LEU A 190 -4.07 7.86 -20.44
N ASP A 191 -3.24 7.28 -21.29
CA ASP A 191 -3.47 7.27 -22.73
C ASP A 191 -4.61 6.31 -23.10
N ASP A 192 -5.23 6.53 -24.26
CA ASP A 192 -6.39 5.75 -24.74
C ASP A 192 -6.13 4.25 -24.76
N HIS A 193 -4.89 3.86 -25.05
CA HIS A 193 -4.50 2.47 -25.12
C HIS A 193 -4.53 1.81 -23.72
N ARG A 194 -3.98 2.46 -22.69
CA ARG A 194 -4.08 1.95 -21.30
C ARG A 194 -5.51 1.92 -20.77
N VAL A 195 -6.32 2.91 -21.14
CA VAL A 195 -7.75 2.95 -20.78
C VAL A 195 -8.46 1.71 -21.35
N GLN A 196 -8.21 1.38 -22.62
CA GLN A 196 -8.75 0.19 -23.27
C GLN A 196 -8.31 -1.09 -22.58
N GLN A 197 -7.02 -1.25 -22.24
CA GLN A 197 -6.55 -2.44 -21.51
C GLN A 197 -7.21 -2.53 -20.13
N LEU A 198 -7.32 -1.43 -19.41
CA LEU A 198 -7.94 -1.45 -18.08
C LEU A 198 -9.41 -1.87 -18.14
N ILE A 199 -10.19 -1.37 -19.09
CA ILE A 199 -11.59 -1.79 -19.21
C ILE A 199 -11.71 -3.20 -19.74
N LYS A 200 -10.87 -3.62 -20.68
CA LYS A 200 -10.80 -5.02 -21.10
C LYS A 200 -10.57 -5.94 -19.90
N LEU A 201 -9.59 -5.62 -19.06
CA LEU A 201 -9.30 -6.37 -17.84
C LEU A 201 -10.50 -6.42 -16.89
N VAL A 202 -11.14 -5.28 -16.63
CA VAL A 202 -12.32 -5.20 -15.76
C VAL A 202 -13.52 -5.95 -16.34
N SER A 203 -13.63 -6.01 -17.67
CA SER A 203 -14.71 -6.71 -18.37
C SER A 203 -14.58 -8.23 -18.38
N GLU A 204 -13.39 -8.76 -18.10
CA GLU A 204 -13.24 -10.18 -17.87
C GLU A 204 -14.04 -10.57 -16.62
N ASN A 205 -14.72 -11.72 -16.65
CA ASN A 205 -15.56 -12.27 -15.57
C ASN A 205 -14.81 -12.53 -14.24
N ASN A 206 -13.61 -11.98 -14.06
CA ASN A 206 -12.81 -12.01 -12.85
C ASN A 206 -13.25 -10.96 -11.81
N PHE A 207 -13.86 -9.86 -12.25
CA PHE A 207 -14.32 -8.79 -11.36
C PHE A 207 -15.77 -9.00 -10.90
N GLY A 208 -16.10 -8.41 -9.75
CA GLY A 208 -17.46 -8.37 -9.21
C GLY A 208 -18.17 -7.11 -9.71
N GLN A 209 -18.81 -6.39 -8.80
CA GLN A 209 -19.34 -5.06 -9.11
C GLN A 209 -18.21 -4.02 -9.13
N VAL A 210 -18.20 -3.17 -10.16
CA VAL A 210 -17.20 -2.09 -10.32
C VAL A 210 -17.91 -0.75 -10.46
N PHE A 211 -17.46 0.23 -9.68
CA PHE A 211 -17.88 1.63 -9.81
C PHE A 211 -16.72 2.45 -10.35
N ILE A 212 -16.99 3.27 -11.35
CA ILE A 212 -15.99 4.16 -11.96
C ILE A 212 -16.56 5.58 -11.94
N THR A 213 -15.78 6.54 -11.45
CA THR A 213 -16.07 7.97 -11.59
C THR A 213 -15.13 8.56 -12.63
N ASP A 214 -15.65 9.47 -13.45
CA ASP A 214 -14.87 10.24 -14.41
C ASP A 214 -15.60 11.57 -14.68
N THR A 215 -14.84 12.58 -15.08
CA THR A 215 -15.37 13.91 -15.41
C THR A 215 -15.77 14.06 -16.89
N GLN A 216 -15.43 13.10 -17.74
CA GLN A 216 -15.62 13.13 -19.20
C GLN A 216 -16.54 11.99 -19.66
N ARG A 217 -17.83 12.31 -19.81
CA ARG A 217 -18.86 11.34 -20.24
C ARG A 217 -18.54 10.68 -21.59
N SER A 218 -18.08 11.45 -22.57
CA SER A 218 -17.77 10.93 -23.92
C SER A 218 -16.70 9.84 -23.91
N ARG A 219 -15.71 9.95 -23.02
CA ARG A 219 -14.66 8.94 -22.85
C ARG A 219 -15.24 7.63 -22.31
N ILE A 220 -16.09 7.69 -21.29
CA ILE A 220 -16.79 6.53 -20.74
C ILE A 220 -17.64 5.85 -21.82
N GLU A 221 -18.49 6.62 -22.50
CA GLU A 221 -19.36 6.09 -23.55
C GLU A 221 -18.56 5.43 -24.69
N ASN A 222 -17.46 6.04 -25.12
CA ASN A 222 -16.64 5.48 -26.18
C ASN A 222 -15.97 4.16 -25.76
N VAL A 223 -15.51 4.07 -24.52
CA VAL A 223 -14.82 2.89 -24.02
C VAL A 223 -15.80 1.72 -23.83
N PHE A 224 -16.99 1.98 -23.28
CA PHE A 224 -18.02 0.95 -23.09
C PHE A 224 -18.84 0.63 -24.36
N LYS A 225 -18.76 1.44 -25.42
CA LYS A 225 -19.28 1.04 -26.76
C LYS A 225 -18.49 -0.10 -27.39
N ILE A 226 -17.18 -0.17 -27.09
CA ILE A 226 -16.27 -1.14 -27.70
C ILE A 226 -16.30 -2.48 -26.96
N ILE A 227 -16.74 -2.47 -25.71
CA ILE A 227 -16.67 -3.61 -24.79
C ILE A 227 -18.09 -4.00 -24.40
N ASP A 228 -18.49 -5.19 -24.85
CA ASP A 228 -19.82 -5.76 -24.59
C ASP A 228 -19.91 -6.26 -23.14
N ILE A 229 -20.20 -5.32 -22.23
CA ILE A 229 -20.44 -5.59 -20.81
C ILE A 229 -21.68 -4.85 -20.33
N ASP A 230 -22.44 -5.50 -19.44
CA ASP A 230 -23.57 -4.88 -18.75
C ASP A 230 -23.07 -3.73 -17.86
N HIS A 231 -23.58 -2.52 -18.11
CA HIS A 231 -23.15 -1.31 -17.42
C HIS A 231 -24.29 -0.28 -17.33
N LEU A 232 -24.23 0.55 -16.29
CA LEU A 232 -25.12 1.68 -16.09
C LEU A 232 -24.30 2.96 -15.97
N ILE A 233 -24.73 4.03 -16.62
CA ILE A 233 -24.08 5.35 -16.56
C ILE A 233 -25.02 6.30 -15.83
N PHE A 234 -24.52 6.90 -14.74
CA PHE A 234 -25.24 7.90 -13.96
C PHE A 234 -24.53 9.25 -14.09
N ASN A 235 -25.30 10.36 -14.17
CA ASN A 235 -24.71 11.69 -14.02
C ASN A 235 -24.96 12.21 -12.61
N VAL A 236 -23.92 12.81 -12.02
CA VAL A 236 -23.98 13.43 -10.70
C VAL A 236 -23.87 14.95 -10.86
N SER A 237 -24.88 15.67 -10.38
CA SER A 237 -24.90 17.15 -10.34
C SER A 237 -25.52 17.62 -9.04
N ASP A 238 -24.92 18.60 -8.37
CA ASP A 238 -25.41 19.16 -7.10
C ASP A 238 -25.69 18.11 -6.00
N GLY A 239 -24.89 17.04 -5.97
CA GLY A 239 -25.05 15.94 -5.02
C GLY A 239 -26.23 14.99 -5.32
N MET A 240 -26.92 15.17 -6.46
CA MET A 240 -28.01 14.32 -6.93
C MET A 240 -27.54 13.42 -8.07
N LEU A 241 -27.97 12.15 -8.05
CA LEU A 241 -27.80 11.20 -9.15
C LEU A 241 -29.00 11.32 -10.11
N SER A 242 -28.74 11.39 -11.41
CA SER A 242 -29.75 11.32 -12.46
C SER A 242 -29.65 9.97 -13.20
N ASP A 243 -30.81 9.43 -13.57
CA ASP A 243 -30.97 8.06 -14.08
C ASP A 243 -30.31 7.84 -15.44
N PRO A 244 -29.94 6.59 -15.80
CA PRO A 244 -29.32 6.25 -17.07
C PRO A 244 -30.23 6.45 -18.30
N GLU A 245 -31.55 6.56 -18.12
CA GLU A 245 -32.56 6.51 -19.18
C GLU A 245 -33.39 7.80 -19.36
N GLN A 246 -32.91 8.95 -18.87
CA GLN A 246 -33.51 10.27 -19.16
C GLN A 246 -32.60 11.18 -20.00
#